data_AF-A0AAU1KEL9-F1
#
_entry.id   AF-A0AAU1KEL9-F1
#
_cell.length_a   1.000
_cell.length_b   1.000
_cell.length_c   1.000
_cell.angle_alpha   90.00
_cell.angle_beta   90.00
_cell.angle_gamma   90.00
#
_symmetry.space_group_name_H-M   'P 1'
#
loop_
_entity.id
_entity.type
_entity.pdbx_description
1 polymer ?
#
loop_
_entity_poly.entity_id
_entity_poly.type
_entity_poly.pdbx_seq_one_letter_code
_entity_poly.pdbx_strand_id
1 'polypeptide(L)' 'MSEALPGDPGPTLTRLYEELEPDVRETVVLRLLDIGSSAERLALVLRKHGHSVSASTIRTYRRSLRDGV' A
#
# COMPACT_ATOMS: atom_id res chain seq x y z
N MET A 1 -17.99 -0.88 -5.59
CA MET A 1 -17.49 0.05 -4.56
C MET A 1 -16.08 -0.38 -4.24
N SER A 2 -15.08 0.46 -4.43
CA SER A 2 -13.71 0.08 -4.10
C SER A 2 -13.60 0.08 -2.58
N GLU A 3 -13.37 -1.08 -1.95
CA GLU A 3 -13.06 -1.14 -0.53
C GLU A 3 -11.85 -0.26 -0.25
N ALA A 4 -11.97 0.66 0.72
CA ALA A 4 -10.87 1.52 1.12
C ALA A 4 -9.76 0.70 1.78
N LEU A 5 -8.52 1.22 1.77
CA LEU A 5 -7.43 0.64 2.57
C LEU A 5 -7.83 0.64 4.07
N PRO A 6 -7.62 -0.46 4.80
CA PRO A 6 -7.97 -0.53 6.22
C PRO A 6 -7.12 0.44 7.08
N GLY A 7 -7.63 0.81 8.26
CA GLY A 7 -6.93 1.67 9.21
C GLY A 7 -6.67 3.09 8.69
N ASP A 8 -5.54 3.68 9.08
CA ASP A 8 -5.08 4.98 8.57
C ASP A 8 -3.87 4.81 7.63
N PRO A 9 -4.09 4.70 6.30
CA PRO A 9 -3.02 4.60 5.31
C PRO A 9 -2.21 5.89 5.15
N GLY A 10 -2.73 7.03 5.62
CA GLY A 10 -2.16 8.34 5.35
C GLY A 10 -2.27 8.79 3.88
N PRO A 11 -2.01 10.08 3.60
CA PRO A 11 -2.36 10.70 2.32
C PRO A 11 -1.64 10.10 1.10
N THR A 12 -0.40 9.65 1.28
CA THR A 12 0.38 9.06 0.18
C THR A 12 -0.20 7.73 -0.30
N LEU A 13 -0.54 6.83 0.62
CA LEU A 13 -1.09 5.52 0.25
C LEU A 13 -2.55 5.63 -0.20
N THR A 14 -3.34 6.54 0.41
CA THR A 14 -4.70 6.86 -0.07
C THR A 14 -4.67 7.30 -1.52
N ARG A 15 -3.84 8.30 -1.85
CA ARG A 15 -3.72 8.80 -3.22
C ARG A 15 -3.22 7.72 -4.18
N LEU A 16 -2.20 6.96 -3.79
CA LEU A 16 -1.71 5.84 -4.60
C LEU A 16 -2.85 4.86 -4.89
N TYR A 17 -3.64 4.48 -3.89
CA TYR A 17 -4.73 3.53 -4.05
C TYR A 17 -5.84 4.06 -4.97
N GLU A 18 -6.14 5.35 -4.90
CA GLU A 18 -7.10 6.02 -5.78
C GLU A 18 -6.62 6.09 -7.24
N GLU A 19 -5.31 6.23 -7.47
CA GLU A 19 -4.70 6.25 -8.80
C GLU A 19 -4.60 4.86 -9.44
N LEU A 20 -4.64 3.78 -8.65
CA LEU A 20 -4.59 2.42 -9.17
C LEU A 20 -5.89 2.04 -9.89
N GLU A 21 -5.75 1.30 -10.99
CA GLU A 21 -6.86 0.62 -11.65
C GLU A 21 -7.54 -0.39 -10.70
N PRO A 22 -8.87 -0.58 -10.80
CA PRO A 22 -9.61 -1.48 -9.90
C PRO A 22 -9.01 -2.89 -9.79
N ASP A 23 -8.57 -3.47 -10.91
CA ASP A 23 -8.01 -4.83 -10.94
C ASP A 23 -6.63 -4.91 -10.26
N VAL A 24 -5.88 -3.81 -10.24
CA VAL A 24 -4.56 -3.72 -9.59
C VAL A 24 -4.70 -3.51 -8.09
N ARG A 25 -5.77 -2.84 -7.64
CA ARG A 25 -6.01 -2.53 -6.23
C ARG A 25 -6.01 -3.78 -5.36
N GLU A 26 -6.72 -4.82 -5.75
CA GLU A 26 -6.78 -6.08 -4.98
C GLU A 26 -5.38 -6.68 -4.78
N THR A 27 -4.59 -6.74 -5.85
CA THR A 27 -3.20 -7.26 -5.80
C THR A 27 -2.34 -6.41 -4.87
N VAL A 28 -2.45 -5.08 -4.95
CA VAL A 28 -1.67 -4.17 -4.10
C VAL A 28 -2.10 -4.28 -2.64
N VAL A 29 -3.39 -4.41 -2.34
CA VAL A 29 -3.90 -4.62 -0.98
C VAL A 29 -3.31 -5.91 -0.39
N LEU A 30 -3.39 -7.02 -1.12
CA LEU A 30 -2.80 -8.29 -0.68
C LEU A 30 -1.31 -8.15 -0.36
N ARG A 31 -0.55 -7.42 -1.19
CA ARG A 31 0.88 -7.16 -0.95
C ARG A 31 1.15 -6.17 0.16
N LEU A 32 0.31 -5.17 0.37
CA LEU A 32 0.43 -4.24 1.48
C LEU A 32 0.22 -4.97 2.82
N LEU A 33 -0.73 -5.90 2.88
CA LEU A 33 -1.08 -6.65 4.08
C LEU A 33 -0.21 -7.90 4.31
N ASP A 34 0.48 -8.39 3.28
CA ASP A 34 1.41 -9.53 3.40
C ASP A 34 2.65 -9.15 4.23
N ILE A 35 2.63 -9.58 5.50
CA ILE A 35 3.69 -9.42 6.49
C ILE A 35 5.02 -10.03 6.03
N GLY A 36 5.00 -11.07 5.18
CA GLY A 36 6.19 -11.74 4.65
C GLY A 36 6.80 -11.06 3.43
N SER A 37 6.09 -10.10 2.80
CA SER A 37 6.56 -9.44 1.59
C SER A 37 7.50 -8.26 1.89
N SER A 38 8.55 -8.10 1.08
CA SER A 38 9.46 -6.96 1.17
C SER A 38 8.78 -5.66 0.74
N ALA A 39 8.80 -4.66 1.63
CA ALA A 39 8.28 -3.32 1.36
C ALA A 39 9.08 -2.62 0.25
N GLU A 40 10.38 -2.87 0.18
CA GLU A 40 11.29 -2.37 -0.87
C GLU A 40 10.90 -2.92 -2.23
N ARG A 41 10.59 -4.23 -2.30
CA ARG A 41 10.15 -4.86 -3.54
C ARG A 41 8.83 -4.28 -4.02
N LEU A 42 7.87 -4.10 -3.11
CA LEU A 42 6.57 -3.51 -3.43
C LEU A 42 6.72 -2.06 -3.91
N ALA A 43 7.48 -1.24 -3.19
CA ALA A 43 7.79 0.13 -3.59
C ALA A 43 8.47 0.20 -4.97
N LEU A 44 9.41 -0.72 -5.24
CA LEU A 44 10.08 -0.80 -6.54
C LEU A 44 9.10 -1.14 -7.67
N VAL A 45 8.21 -2.11 -7.47
CA VAL A 45 7.20 -2.49 -8.47
C VAL A 45 6.26 -1.32 -8.73
N LEU A 46 5.70 -0.71 -7.69
CA LEU A 46 4.82 0.46 -7.82
C LEU A 46 5.50 1.60 -8.58
N ARG A 47 6.77 1.89 -8.26
CA ARG A 47 7.57 2.91 -8.94
C ARG A 47 7.78 2.60 -10.43
N LYS A 48 8.03 1.33 -10.79
CA LYS A 48 8.15 0.92 -12.20
C LYS A 48 6.86 1.14 -13.00
N HIS A 49 5.72 1.12 -12.32
CA HIS A 49 4.40 1.41 -12.90
C HIS A 49 3.97 2.87 -12.74
N GLY A 50 4.87 3.77 -12.33
CA GLY A 50 4.59 5.21 -12.23
C GLY A 50 4.05 5.69 -10.88
N HIS A 51 3.84 4.79 -9.91
CA HIS A 51 3.34 5.15 -8.58
C HIS A 51 4.49 5.29 -7.58
N SER A 52 4.69 6.51 -7.06
CA SER A 52 5.78 6.81 -6.12
C SER A 52 5.35 6.57 -4.68
N VAL A 53 5.86 5.51 -4.06
CA VAL A 53 5.74 5.28 -2.60
C VAL A 53 7.04 4.73 -2.04
N SER A 54 7.40 5.16 -0.82
CA SER A 54 8.60 4.67 -0.16
C SER A 54 8.35 3.36 0.59
N ALA A 55 9.39 2.52 0.71
CA ALA A 55 9.33 1.35 1.58
C ALA A 55 9.05 1.74 3.04
N SER A 56 9.53 2.92 3.47
CA SER A 56 9.26 3.44 4.81
C SER A 56 7.77 3.70 5.04
N THR A 57 7.09 4.27 4.05
CA THR A 57 5.64 4.51 4.07
C THR A 57 4.88 3.19 4.23
N ILE A 58 5.24 2.18 3.44
CA ILE A 58 4.63 0.85 3.52
C ILE A 58 4.84 0.22 4.90
N ARG A 59 6.06 0.27 5.45
CA ARG A 59 6.35 -0.27 6.79
C ARG A 59 5.59 0.47 7.88
N THR A 60 5.49 1.79 7.78
CA THR A 60 4.75 2.63 8.73
C THR A 60 3.28 2.24 8.75
N TYR A 61 2.67 2.11 7.57
CA TYR A 61 1.29 1.66 7.45
C TYR A 61 1.07 0.23 7.97
N ARG A 62 1.95 -0.71 7.63
CA ARG A 62 1.89 -2.07 8.19
C ARG A 62 2.01 -2.08 9.71
N ARG A 63 2.78 -1.16 10.27
CA ARG A 63 2.93 -1.01 11.71
C ARG A 63 1.66 -0.42 12.34
N SER A 64 1.05 0.62 11.77
CA SER A 64 -0.20 1.17 12.31
C SER A 64 -1.32 0.12 12.35
N LEU A 65 -1.43 -0.70 11.31
CA LEU A 65 -2.39 -1.82 11.27
C LEU A 65 -2.16 -2.87 12.37
N ARG A 66 -0.90 -3.12 12.76
CA ARG A 66 -0.58 -4.05 13.85
C ARG A 66 -0.82 -3.44 15.23
N ASP A 67 -0.50 -2.15 15.36
CA ASP A 67 -0.58 -1.43 16.63
C ASP A 67 -2.04 -1.04 16.97
N GLY A 68 -3.00 -1.24 16.05
CA GLY A 68 -4.43 -1.08 16.29
C GLY A 68 -4.87 0.37 16.53
N VAL A 69 -4.09 1.32 16.01
CA VAL A 69 -4.33 2.77 16.11
C VAL A 69 -5.30 3.21 15.01
#